data_AF-A0A6A0RE22-F1
#
_entry.id   AF-A0A6A0RE22-F1
#
_cell.length_a   1.000
_cell.length_b   1.000
_cell.length_c   1.000
_cell.angle_alpha   90.00
_cell.angle_beta   90.00
_cell.angle_gamma   90.00
#
_symmetry.space_group_name_H-M   'P 1'
#
loop_
_entity.id
_entity.type
_entity.pdbx_description
1 polymer ?
#
loop_
_entity_poly.entity_id
_entity_poly.type
_entity_poly.pdbx_seq_one_letter_code
_entity_poly.pdbx_strand_id
1 'polypeptide(L)'
;MDVSPRQPKRVRFLIAGMARSGTTLIQRLVSEFESVWVPPETHFWRHANALSRRFPPPLDTSTARAALGWFLSLPSSDGIDVGIDDVCAGLQEPIYLWDLFESVVGAIARADVECLGEKTPDHLLWANQLLEAIPDLKVIGVVRDPRELLRSHRDVPWGITEASALAEKWVHLARALGDCQRRFPDRVLALRYETVRANPDEARESIGHCLGVDNHRTEIPRSSDGLFMAHEWWKEKSLATVENVPDTWSQELSDSDVATIQHRAEPEMHFWGYETQELSEPPKLTSSLRADAVRGHIATIAHARLPITAAQLGDWEASEQRSSQRWEERARQHLSDKRSLESDLRSERASRKALEGWKTQAKKNQAVADQLQELNAETLERIRSLEAARDQQNLRIKDIQRNAESHRTAVLRERLLRLKAQRERRVAIGKLSRLRARRWWKLAGILSEFRKHPWRVDRLVAAVFRLVTGSHTLPPEPDLSSYDRKRDEIQAQISATTVGQEALASAQALYRAGDLEATLELLAADDRTSALSSEALDLARDCYIKMGELTKALACVRRLLRIRANSSLSSQARVLEGRLR
;
A
#
# COMPACT_ATOMS: atom_id res chain seq x y z
N MET A 1 18.90 -59.21 -2.18
CA MET A 1 19.99 -58.74 -3.04
C MET A 1 20.77 -57.74 -2.22
N ASP A 2 22.05 -58.04 -2.02
CA ASP A 2 22.96 -57.22 -1.21
C ASP A 2 23.21 -55.89 -1.95
N VAL A 3 22.61 -54.81 -1.46
CA VAL A 3 22.80 -53.44 -1.98
C VAL A 3 23.94 -52.81 -1.20
N SER A 4 25.10 -53.45 -1.20
CA SER A 4 26.33 -52.75 -0.85
C SER A 4 26.54 -51.65 -1.90
N PRO A 5 26.78 -50.39 -1.51
CA PRO A 5 27.01 -49.31 -2.47
C PRO A 5 28.20 -49.71 -3.32
N ARG A 6 27.97 -49.94 -4.62
CA ARG A 6 29.05 -50.21 -5.58
C ARG A 6 30.02 -49.04 -5.49
N GLN A 7 31.30 -49.32 -5.25
CA GLN A 7 32.30 -48.26 -5.32
C GLN A 7 32.20 -47.58 -6.69
N PRO A 8 32.26 -46.23 -6.74
CA PRO A 8 32.16 -45.51 -7.99
C PRO A 8 33.27 -45.95 -8.94
N LYS A 9 32.89 -46.36 -10.15
CA LYS A 9 33.83 -46.77 -11.18
C LYS A 9 34.60 -45.54 -11.67
N ARG A 10 35.92 -45.63 -11.68
CA ARG A 10 36.79 -44.52 -12.04
C ARG A 10 37.16 -44.53 -13.51
N VAL A 11 37.18 -43.36 -14.13
CA VAL A 11 37.61 -43.21 -15.52
C VAL A 11 39.14 -43.25 -15.57
N ARG A 12 39.69 -44.27 -16.23
CA ARG A 12 41.13 -44.53 -16.31
C ARG A 12 41.77 -43.95 -17.57
N PHE A 13 41.02 -43.85 -18.66
CA PHE A 13 41.55 -43.36 -19.92
C PHE A 13 40.51 -42.65 -20.79
N LEU A 14 40.99 -41.80 -21.69
CA LEU A 14 40.18 -41.17 -22.72
C LEU A 14 40.66 -41.62 -24.09
N ILE A 15 39.73 -41.86 -25.02
CA ILE A 15 40.03 -42.01 -26.44
C ILE A 15 39.67 -40.69 -27.11
N ALA A 16 40.65 -40.04 -27.72
CA ALA A 16 40.50 -38.69 -28.23
C ALA A 16 41.18 -38.50 -29.60
N GLY A 17 40.85 -37.43 -30.30
CA GLY A 17 41.34 -37.19 -31.66
C GLY A 17 40.42 -36.23 -32.40
N MET A 18 40.64 -36.06 -33.71
CA MET A 18 39.63 -35.37 -34.51
C MET A 18 38.48 -36.32 -34.86
N ALA A 19 37.24 -35.85 -34.87
CA ALA A 19 36.13 -36.67 -35.39
C ALA A 19 36.48 -37.22 -36.79
N ARG A 20 36.08 -38.46 -37.09
CA ARG A 20 36.42 -39.17 -38.34
C ARG A 20 37.89 -39.64 -38.48
N SER A 21 38.72 -39.48 -37.45
CA SER A 21 40.10 -40.02 -37.43
C SER A 21 40.20 -41.50 -37.05
N GLY A 22 39.09 -42.18 -36.77
CA GLY A 22 39.10 -43.59 -36.35
C GLY A 22 39.11 -43.81 -34.84
N THR A 23 38.76 -42.81 -34.04
CA THR A 23 38.54 -42.98 -32.58
C THR A 23 37.52 -44.07 -32.25
N THR A 24 36.52 -44.30 -33.11
CA THR A 24 35.57 -45.41 -32.97
C THR A 24 36.22 -46.78 -33.22
N LEU A 25 37.18 -46.87 -34.15
CA LEU A 25 37.95 -48.09 -34.34
C LEU A 25 38.78 -48.40 -33.09
N ILE A 26 39.41 -47.38 -32.49
CA ILE A 26 40.12 -47.54 -31.21
C ILE A 26 39.16 -47.95 -30.10
N GLN A 27 37.98 -47.32 -29.99
CA GLN A 27 36.96 -47.71 -29.02
C GLN A 27 36.61 -49.20 -29.13
N ARG A 28 36.43 -49.69 -30.37
CA ARG A 28 36.24 -51.12 -30.61
C ARG A 28 37.44 -51.94 -30.15
N LEU A 29 38.65 -51.64 -30.64
CA LEU A 29 39.87 -52.42 -30.32
C LEU A 29 40.08 -52.51 -28.81
N VAL A 30 39.85 -51.41 -28.10
CA VAL A 30 39.94 -51.34 -26.64
C VAL A 30 38.84 -52.17 -25.97
N SER A 31 37.65 -52.22 -26.54
CA SER A 31 36.53 -53.03 -26.01
C SER A 31 36.68 -54.53 -26.31
N GLU A 32 37.74 -54.97 -27.01
CA GLU A 32 38.06 -56.39 -27.22
C GLU A 32 38.75 -57.01 -25.99
N PHE A 33 39.29 -56.19 -25.09
CA PHE A 33 39.86 -56.64 -23.81
C PHE A 33 38.75 -56.92 -22.80
N GLU A 34 38.79 -58.10 -22.16
CA GLU A 34 37.73 -58.58 -21.26
C GLU A 34 37.44 -57.61 -20.09
N SER A 35 38.49 -56.95 -19.58
CA SER A 35 38.41 -56.07 -18.41
C SER A 35 38.15 -54.59 -18.74
N VAL A 36 38.05 -54.24 -20.03
CA VAL A 36 37.98 -52.84 -20.48
C VAL A 36 36.64 -52.54 -21.14
N TRP A 37 36.08 -51.37 -20.84
CA TRP A 37 34.86 -50.91 -21.49
C TRP A 37 34.83 -49.41 -21.69
N VAL A 38 34.20 -49.00 -22.79
CA VAL A 38 34.05 -47.59 -23.18
C VAL A 38 32.59 -47.34 -23.59
N PRO A 39 31.85 -46.47 -22.88
CA PRO A 39 30.47 -46.13 -23.21
C PRO A 39 30.34 -45.39 -24.54
N PRO A 40 29.10 -45.15 -25.00
CA PRO A 40 28.81 -44.13 -26.01
C PRO A 40 29.34 -42.75 -25.60
N GLU A 41 29.45 -41.83 -26.55
CA GLU A 41 30.08 -40.52 -26.31
C GLU A 41 29.27 -39.71 -25.31
N THR A 42 29.94 -39.22 -24.26
CA THR A 42 29.28 -38.35 -23.27
C THR A 42 29.23 -36.89 -23.73
N HIS A 43 30.19 -36.47 -24.55
CA HIS A 43 30.38 -35.08 -24.94
C HIS A 43 30.58 -34.09 -23.79
N PHE A 44 30.85 -34.56 -22.57
CA PHE A 44 30.88 -33.74 -21.35
C PHE A 44 31.82 -32.55 -21.45
N TRP A 45 33.08 -32.77 -21.87
CA TRP A 45 34.08 -31.70 -21.88
C TRP A 45 33.82 -30.65 -22.96
N ARG A 46 32.98 -30.92 -23.98
CA ARG A 46 32.52 -29.88 -24.92
C ARG A 46 31.77 -28.75 -24.19
N HIS A 47 31.18 -29.07 -23.03
CA HIS A 47 30.36 -28.16 -22.25
C HIS A 47 31.04 -27.65 -20.97
N ALA A 48 32.28 -28.04 -20.70
CA ALA A 48 32.98 -27.70 -19.45
C ALA A 48 33.04 -26.18 -19.19
N ASN A 49 33.29 -25.37 -20.22
CA ASN A 49 33.27 -23.90 -20.12
C ASN A 49 31.87 -23.34 -19.82
N ALA A 50 30.82 -23.91 -20.39
CA ALA A 50 29.45 -23.48 -20.12
C ALA A 50 29.00 -23.91 -18.71
N LEU A 51 29.35 -25.14 -18.32
CA LEU A 51 29.15 -25.67 -16.97
C LEU A 51 29.81 -24.78 -15.93
N SER A 52 31.11 -24.49 -16.05
CA SER A 52 31.83 -23.67 -15.07
C SER A 52 31.38 -22.21 -15.01
N ARG A 53 30.86 -21.65 -16.11
CA ARG A 53 30.27 -20.31 -16.12
C ARG A 53 28.90 -20.27 -15.43
N ARG A 54 28.09 -21.31 -15.62
CA ARG A 54 26.72 -21.38 -15.10
C ARG A 54 26.68 -21.88 -13.66
N PHE A 55 27.57 -22.79 -13.32
CA PHE A 55 27.72 -23.47 -12.04
C PHE A 55 29.21 -23.39 -11.65
N PRO A 56 29.66 -22.29 -11.03
CA PRO A 56 31.06 -22.08 -10.71
C PRO A 56 31.53 -23.05 -9.61
N PRO A 57 32.57 -23.90 -9.83
CA PRO A 57 33.05 -24.82 -8.81
C PRO A 57 33.81 -24.11 -7.66
N PRO A 58 33.97 -24.76 -6.48
CA PRO A 58 33.43 -26.08 -6.14
C PRO A 58 31.90 -26.05 -6.00
N LEU A 59 31.27 -27.16 -6.36
CA LEU A 59 29.83 -27.33 -6.28
C LEU A 59 29.47 -28.04 -4.97
N ASP A 60 28.32 -27.68 -4.42
CA ASP A 60 27.59 -28.52 -3.46
C ASP A 60 26.68 -29.51 -4.22
N THR A 61 26.13 -30.48 -3.50
CA THR A 61 25.26 -31.53 -4.04
C THR A 61 24.04 -30.95 -4.77
N SER A 62 23.48 -29.84 -4.28
CA SER A 62 22.30 -29.22 -4.88
C SER A 62 22.62 -28.57 -6.24
N THR A 63 23.78 -27.92 -6.32
CA THR A 63 24.29 -27.26 -7.51
C THR A 63 24.79 -28.31 -8.51
N ALA A 64 25.42 -29.39 -8.05
CA ALA A 64 25.78 -30.55 -8.86
C ALA A 64 24.56 -31.19 -9.52
N ARG A 65 23.45 -31.37 -8.77
CA ARG A 65 22.17 -31.85 -9.33
C ARG A 65 21.66 -30.91 -10.44
N ALA A 66 21.69 -29.61 -10.21
CA ALA A 66 21.26 -28.63 -11.21
C ALA A 66 22.18 -28.62 -12.45
N ALA A 67 23.49 -28.79 -12.26
CA ALA A 67 24.47 -28.87 -13.33
C ALA A 67 24.26 -30.12 -14.20
N LEU A 68 24.04 -31.28 -13.57
CA LEU A 68 23.72 -32.53 -14.27
C LEU A 68 22.40 -32.45 -15.01
N GLY A 69 21.35 -31.90 -14.39
CA GLY A 69 20.07 -31.70 -15.05
C GLY A 69 20.16 -30.77 -16.27
N TRP A 70 20.98 -29.72 -16.19
CA TRP A 70 21.28 -28.88 -17.35
C TRP A 70 22.07 -29.62 -18.43
N PHE A 71 23.13 -30.35 -18.06
CA PHE A 71 23.93 -31.12 -19.01
C PHE A 71 23.11 -32.17 -19.76
N LEU A 72 22.30 -32.97 -19.05
CA LEU A 72 21.45 -34.00 -19.65
C LEU A 72 20.31 -33.43 -20.50
N SER A 73 19.97 -32.14 -20.34
CA SER A 73 18.99 -31.46 -21.20
C SER A 73 19.54 -31.06 -22.58
N LEU A 74 20.86 -31.17 -22.79
CA LEU A 74 21.49 -30.78 -24.05
C LEU A 74 21.29 -31.85 -25.13
N PRO A 75 21.09 -31.47 -26.40
CA PRO A 75 20.93 -32.44 -27.50
C PRO A 75 22.11 -33.41 -27.67
N SER A 76 23.32 -33.00 -27.27
CA SER A 76 24.50 -33.88 -27.32
C SER A 76 24.50 -34.97 -26.24
N SER A 77 23.66 -34.85 -25.22
CA SER A 77 23.55 -35.84 -24.15
C SER A 77 22.33 -36.75 -24.34
N ASP A 78 21.65 -36.63 -25.49
CA ASP A 78 20.53 -37.48 -25.86
C ASP A 78 20.95 -38.96 -25.90
N GLY A 79 20.18 -39.82 -25.23
CA GLY A 79 20.49 -41.24 -25.05
C GLY A 79 21.35 -41.58 -23.83
N ILE A 80 21.86 -40.60 -23.06
CA ILE A 80 22.50 -40.86 -21.77
C ILE A 80 21.41 -41.04 -20.70
N ASP A 81 21.01 -42.29 -20.46
CA ASP A 81 19.96 -42.63 -19.48
C ASP A 81 20.58 -42.87 -18.10
N VAL A 82 20.64 -41.81 -17.28
CA VAL A 82 21.14 -41.86 -15.90
C VAL A 82 20.19 -41.17 -14.93
N GLY A 83 19.95 -41.79 -13.78
CA GLY A 83 19.24 -41.16 -12.67
C GLY A 83 20.10 -40.07 -12.03
N ILE A 84 19.71 -38.80 -12.15
CA ILE A 84 20.47 -37.66 -11.59
C ILE A 84 20.73 -37.86 -10.09
N ASP A 85 19.72 -38.35 -9.36
CA ASP A 85 19.82 -38.57 -7.92
C ASP A 85 20.80 -39.70 -7.57
N ASP A 86 20.85 -40.77 -8.39
CA ASP A 86 21.79 -41.87 -8.21
C ASP A 86 23.23 -41.41 -8.47
N VAL A 87 23.45 -40.60 -9.51
CA VAL A 87 24.74 -39.97 -9.80
C VAL A 87 25.17 -39.07 -8.63
N CYS A 88 24.26 -38.23 -8.12
CA CYS A 88 24.56 -37.31 -7.04
C CYS A 88 24.82 -38.02 -5.70
N ALA A 89 24.20 -39.16 -5.44
CA ALA A 89 24.37 -39.92 -4.20
C ALA A 89 25.81 -40.44 -4.02
N GLY A 90 26.56 -40.63 -5.11
CA GLY A 90 27.95 -41.06 -5.09
C GLY A 90 28.99 -39.94 -4.98
N LEU A 91 28.57 -38.67 -5.07
CA LEU A 91 29.47 -37.52 -5.05
C LEU A 91 29.87 -37.15 -3.61
N GLN A 92 31.11 -36.68 -3.46
CA GLN A 92 31.64 -36.17 -2.19
C GLN A 92 31.98 -34.68 -2.34
N GLU A 93 31.47 -33.86 -1.43
CA GLU A 93 31.75 -32.42 -1.42
C GLU A 93 33.16 -32.12 -0.88
N PRO A 94 33.86 -31.10 -1.41
CA PRO A 94 33.47 -30.24 -2.53
C PRO A 94 33.58 -30.94 -3.91
N ILE A 95 32.60 -30.69 -4.79
CA ILE A 95 32.47 -31.35 -6.10
C ILE A 95 33.09 -30.48 -7.20
N TYR A 96 33.89 -31.07 -8.08
CA TYR A 96 34.47 -30.42 -9.25
C TYR A 96 33.99 -31.05 -10.56
N LEU A 97 34.42 -30.47 -11.69
CA LEU A 97 34.00 -30.97 -13.01
C LEU A 97 34.47 -32.40 -13.28
N TRP A 98 35.63 -32.81 -12.75
CA TRP A 98 36.07 -34.20 -12.86
C TRP A 98 35.11 -35.16 -12.16
N ASP A 99 34.68 -34.83 -10.94
CA ASP A 99 33.80 -35.69 -10.15
C ASP A 99 32.45 -35.88 -10.84
N LEU A 100 31.90 -34.81 -11.42
CA LEU A 100 30.70 -34.87 -12.26
C LEU A 100 30.90 -35.75 -13.50
N PHE A 101 31.99 -35.55 -14.23
CA PHE A 101 32.32 -36.34 -15.41
C PHE A 101 32.45 -37.83 -15.09
N GLU A 102 33.29 -38.16 -14.09
CA GLU A 102 33.54 -39.52 -13.66
C GLU A 102 32.25 -40.21 -13.19
N SER A 103 31.39 -39.49 -12.46
CA SER A 103 30.12 -40.05 -11.98
C SER A 103 29.13 -40.31 -13.11
N VAL A 104 29.07 -39.45 -14.14
CA VAL A 104 28.25 -39.69 -15.34
C VAL A 104 28.73 -40.91 -16.10
N VAL A 105 30.05 -41.02 -16.35
CA VAL A 105 30.63 -42.16 -17.08
C VAL A 105 30.48 -43.45 -16.26
N GLY A 106 30.66 -43.38 -14.94
CA GLY A 106 30.48 -44.50 -14.03
C GLY A 106 29.04 -44.99 -13.93
N ALA A 107 28.05 -44.09 -14.02
CA ALA A 107 26.63 -44.45 -13.97
C ALA A 107 26.14 -45.18 -15.22
N ILE A 108 26.71 -44.90 -16.40
CA ILE A 108 26.45 -45.65 -17.63
C ILE A 108 27.28 -46.92 -17.76
N ALA A 109 28.25 -47.14 -16.86
CA ALA A 109 29.17 -48.28 -16.95
C ALA A 109 28.54 -49.61 -16.57
N ARG A 110 28.90 -50.66 -17.32
CA ARG A 110 28.56 -52.05 -16.99
C ARG A 110 29.15 -52.45 -15.65
N ALA A 111 28.48 -53.34 -14.91
CA ALA A 111 28.86 -53.75 -13.56
C ALA A 111 30.20 -54.49 -13.46
N ASP A 112 30.59 -55.23 -14.50
CA ASP A 112 31.72 -56.17 -14.55
C ASP A 112 33.06 -55.58 -15.03
N VAL A 113 33.08 -54.28 -15.36
CA VAL A 113 34.27 -53.61 -15.91
C VAL A 113 35.26 -53.20 -14.83
N GLU A 114 36.55 -53.47 -15.06
CA GLU A 114 37.67 -53.04 -14.19
C GLU A 114 38.34 -51.75 -14.69
N CYS A 115 38.47 -51.59 -16.01
CA CYS A 115 39.07 -50.43 -16.65
C CYS A 115 38.04 -49.68 -17.49
N LEU A 116 37.53 -48.57 -16.95
CA LEU A 116 36.54 -47.74 -17.60
C LEU A 116 37.22 -46.61 -18.38
N GLY A 117 36.91 -46.48 -19.66
CA GLY A 117 37.32 -45.33 -20.47
C GLY A 117 36.13 -44.49 -20.92
N GLU A 118 36.40 -43.36 -21.54
CA GLU A 118 35.40 -42.59 -22.27
C GLU A 118 35.95 -42.19 -23.64
N LYS A 119 35.11 -42.23 -24.68
CA LYS A 119 35.47 -41.77 -26.02
C LYS A 119 34.57 -40.63 -26.45
N THR A 120 35.16 -39.44 -26.51
CA THR A 120 34.65 -38.32 -27.30
C THR A 120 35.86 -37.67 -27.99
N PRO A 121 35.90 -37.58 -29.33
CA PRO A 121 37.08 -37.07 -30.05
C PRO A 121 37.58 -35.71 -29.51
N ASP A 122 36.67 -34.75 -29.35
CA ASP A 122 36.98 -33.39 -28.93
C ASP A 122 37.43 -33.25 -27.46
N HIS A 123 37.40 -34.33 -26.65
CA HIS A 123 38.02 -34.31 -25.32
C HIS A 123 39.53 -34.05 -25.39
N LEU A 124 40.15 -34.24 -26.57
CA LEU A 124 41.54 -33.85 -26.83
C LEU A 124 41.81 -32.36 -26.57
N LEU A 125 40.81 -31.48 -26.74
CA LEU A 125 40.93 -30.05 -26.43
C LEU A 125 41.21 -29.78 -24.94
N TRP A 126 40.82 -30.72 -24.08
CA TRP A 126 40.98 -30.65 -22.63
C TRP A 126 42.05 -31.61 -22.09
N ALA A 127 42.55 -32.53 -22.93
CA ALA A 127 43.43 -33.62 -22.52
C ALA A 127 44.64 -33.13 -21.73
N ASN A 128 45.27 -32.04 -22.16
CA ASN A 128 46.44 -31.51 -21.47
C ASN A 128 46.11 -31.09 -20.02
N GLN A 129 45.02 -30.35 -19.83
CA GLN A 129 44.60 -29.90 -18.50
C GLN A 129 44.15 -31.08 -17.63
N LEU A 130 43.48 -32.07 -18.24
CA LEU A 130 43.04 -33.28 -17.56
C LEU A 130 44.21 -34.15 -17.10
N LEU A 131 45.23 -34.34 -17.96
CA LEU A 131 46.44 -35.08 -17.62
C LEU A 131 47.28 -34.38 -16.53
N GLU A 132 47.30 -33.05 -16.52
CA GLU A 132 47.92 -32.29 -15.41
C GLU A 132 47.16 -32.51 -14.08
N ALA A 133 45.83 -32.51 -14.12
CA ALA A 133 44.99 -32.56 -12.93
C ALA A 133 44.81 -33.97 -12.35
N ILE A 134 44.79 -35.00 -13.21
CA ILE A 134 44.46 -36.38 -12.85
C ILE A 134 45.70 -37.26 -13.10
N PRO A 135 46.46 -37.62 -12.05
CA PRO A 135 47.73 -38.32 -12.19
C PRO A 135 47.65 -39.68 -12.91
N ASP A 136 46.58 -40.43 -12.67
CA ASP A 136 46.42 -41.79 -13.22
C ASP A 136 45.69 -41.83 -14.57
N LEU A 137 45.26 -40.68 -15.10
CA LEU A 137 44.54 -40.61 -16.37
C LEU A 137 45.48 -40.90 -17.54
N LYS A 138 45.03 -41.75 -18.46
CA LYS A 138 45.72 -42.03 -19.72
C LYS A 138 44.92 -41.46 -20.91
N VAL A 139 45.59 -41.18 -22.02
CA VAL A 139 44.95 -40.73 -23.27
C VAL A 139 45.46 -41.56 -24.44
N ILE A 140 44.53 -42.18 -25.16
CA ILE A 140 44.80 -42.82 -26.45
C ILE A 140 44.33 -41.84 -27.53
N GLY A 141 45.28 -41.17 -28.16
CA GLY A 141 45.03 -40.18 -29.20
C GLY A 141 45.16 -40.77 -30.59
N VAL A 142 44.30 -40.36 -31.51
CA VAL A 142 44.39 -40.75 -32.93
C VAL A 142 44.55 -39.53 -33.82
N VAL A 143 45.55 -39.61 -34.71
CA VAL A 143 45.72 -38.68 -35.82
C VAL A 143 45.47 -39.42 -37.14
N ARG A 144 44.90 -38.73 -38.11
CA ARG A 144 44.66 -39.22 -39.48
C ARG A 144 45.09 -38.14 -40.46
N ASP A 145 45.46 -38.52 -41.68
CA ASP A 145 45.78 -37.58 -42.75
C ASP A 145 44.64 -36.54 -42.90
N PRO A 146 44.94 -35.22 -42.82
CA PRO A 146 43.92 -34.19 -42.86
C PRO A 146 43.16 -34.14 -44.19
N ARG A 147 43.75 -34.61 -45.30
CA ARG A 147 43.12 -34.66 -46.63
C ARG A 147 42.02 -35.71 -46.65
N GLU A 148 42.37 -36.91 -46.19
CA GLU A 148 41.43 -38.01 -46.03
C GLU A 148 40.30 -37.70 -45.04
N LEU A 149 40.63 -36.90 -44.02
CA LEU A 149 39.69 -36.42 -43.02
C LEU A 149 38.66 -35.44 -43.62
N LEU A 150 39.10 -34.50 -44.48
CA LEU A 150 38.18 -33.60 -45.18
C LEU A 150 37.19 -34.38 -46.05
N ARG A 151 37.69 -35.35 -46.82
CA ARG A 151 36.81 -36.23 -47.60
C ARG A 151 35.80 -36.92 -46.69
N SER A 152 36.25 -37.55 -45.59
CA SER A 152 35.33 -38.23 -44.67
C SER A 152 34.32 -37.32 -43.98
N HIS A 153 34.68 -36.06 -43.73
CA HIS A 153 33.75 -35.08 -43.16
C HIS A 153 32.67 -34.65 -44.15
N ARG A 154 32.95 -34.66 -45.47
CA ARG A 154 31.95 -34.34 -46.50
C ARG A 154 30.87 -35.41 -46.64
N ASP A 155 31.13 -36.64 -46.18
CA ASP A 155 30.18 -37.76 -46.22
C ASP A 155 29.09 -37.70 -45.14
N VAL A 156 29.20 -36.79 -44.17
CA VAL A 156 28.27 -36.69 -43.04
C VAL A 156 27.67 -35.28 -42.93
N PRO A 157 26.37 -35.16 -42.59
CA PRO A 157 25.66 -33.88 -42.63
C PRO A 157 26.17 -32.84 -41.62
N TRP A 158 26.84 -33.29 -40.56
CA TRP A 158 27.40 -32.45 -39.49
C TRP A 158 28.91 -32.19 -39.65
N GLY A 159 29.55 -32.71 -40.70
CA GLY A 159 31.00 -32.62 -40.87
C GLY A 159 31.47 -31.25 -41.36
N ILE A 160 32.78 -30.99 -41.20
CA ILE A 160 33.41 -29.76 -41.69
C ILE A 160 33.69 -29.93 -43.19
N THR A 161 32.94 -29.22 -44.03
CA THR A 161 33.04 -29.34 -45.49
C THR A 161 34.11 -28.44 -46.12
N GLU A 162 34.58 -27.44 -45.38
CA GLU A 162 35.49 -26.40 -45.86
C GLU A 162 36.94 -26.69 -45.44
N ALA A 163 37.85 -26.70 -46.41
CA ALA A 163 39.25 -27.09 -46.21
C ALA A 163 39.98 -26.23 -45.17
N SER A 164 39.78 -24.91 -45.19
CA SER A 164 40.41 -23.98 -44.26
C SER A 164 39.96 -24.20 -42.81
N ALA A 165 38.66 -24.36 -42.58
CA ALA A 165 38.11 -24.62 -41.25
C ALA A 165 38.55 -25.98 -40.70
N LEU A 166 38.65 -27.00 -41.57
CA LEU A 166 39.14 -28.32 -41.20
C LEU A 166 40.63 -28.28 -40.85
N ALA A 167 41.45 -27.62 -41.68
CA ALA A 167 42.87 -27.49 -41.45
C ALA A 167 43.17 -26.79 -40.11
N GLU A 168 42.42 -25.74 -39.76
CA GLU A 168 42.56 -25.08 -38.45
C GLU A 168 42.28 -26.02 -37.28
N LYS A 169 41.14 -26.75 -37.34
CA LYS A 169 40.80 -27.70 -36.29
C LYS A 169 41.82 -28.83 -36.20
N TRP A 170 42.23 -29.37 -37.35
CA TRP A 170 43.18 -30.48 -37.41
C TRP A 170 44.55 -30.08 -36.85
N VAL A 171 45.11 -28.94 -37.27
CA VAL A 171 46.41 -28.47 -36.75
C VAL A 171 46.37 -28.32 -35.24
N HIS A 172 45.31 -27.72 -34.69
CA HIS A 172 45.24 -27.56 -33.26
C HIS A 172 45.19 -28.89 -32.51
N LEU A 173 44.34 -29.82 -32.94
CA LEU A 173 44.22 -31.13 -32.30
C LEU A 173 45.51 -31.97 -32.47
N ALA A 174 46.12 -31.93 -33.66
CA ALA A 174 47.39 -32.58 -33.95
C ALA A 174 48.52 -32.05 -33.05
N ARG A 175 48.60 -30.72 -32.85
CA ARG A 175 49.53 -30.10 -31.90
C ARG A 175 49.21 -30.49 -30.46
N ALA A 176 47.96 -30.39 -30.04
CA ALA A 176 47.54 -30.73 -28.68
C ALA A 176 47.89 -32.17 -28.31
N LEU A 177 47.67 -33.13 -29.23
CA LEU A 177 48.07 -34.51 -29.04
C LEU A 177 49.60 -34.67 -28.96
N GLY A 178 50.34 -34.03 -29.86
CA GLY A 178 51.81 -34.07 -29.84
C GLY A 178 52.39 -33.46 -28.57
N ASP A 179 51.80 -32.36 -28.08
CA ASP A 179 52.17 -31.71 -26.82
C ASP A 179 51.88 -32.63 -25.63
N CYS A 180 50.70 -33.24 -25.57
CA CYS A 180 50.35 -34.23 -24.55
C CYS A 180 51.33 -35.40 -24.55
N GLN A 181 51.66 -35.94 -25.72
CA GLN A 181 52.61 -37.05 -25.86
C GLN A 181 54.01 -36.68 -25.38
N ARG A 182 54.51 -35.49 -25.73
CA ARG A 182 55.83 -35.04 -25.27
C ARG A 182 55.89 -34.78 -23.77
N ARG A 183 54.80 -34.26 -23.19
CA ARG A 183 54.73 -33.89 -21.77
C ARG A 183 54.42 -35.06 -20.86
N PHE A 184 53.69 -36.05 -21.36
CA PHE A 184 53.19 -37.20 -20.60
C PHE A 184 53.41 -38.51 -21.36
N PRO A 185 54.66 -38.85 -21.73
CA PRO A 185 54.95 -39.99 -22.61
C PRO A 185 54.46 -41.33 -22.06
N ASP A 186 54.46 -41.51 -20.73
CA ASP A 186 54.02 -42.75 -20.08
C ASP A 186 52.48 -42.88 -19.98
N ARG A 187 51.76 -41.78 -20.24
CA ARG A 187 50.29 -41.71 -20.09
C ARG A 187 49.57 -41.41 -21.41
N VAL A 188 50.30 -41.12 -22.47
CA VAL A 188 49.72 -40.72 -23.76
C VAL A 188 50.25 -41.61 -24.87
N LEU A 189 49.37 -42.41 -25.45
CA LEU A 189 49.63 -43.19 -26.65
C LEU A 189 49.03 -42.48 -27.86
N ALA A 190 49.88 -41.96 -28.75
CA ALA A 190 49.44 -41.36 -30.01
C ALA A 190 49.57 -42.38 -31.15
N LEU A 191 48.47 -42.59 -31.88
CA LEU A 191 48.39 -43.56 -32.97
C LEU A 191 48.05 -42.86 -34.29
N ARG A 192 48.68 -43.31 -35.38
CA ARG A 192 48.26 -42.96 -36.74
C ARG A 192 47.18 -43.92 -37.19
N TYR A 193 46.07 -43.39 -37.67
CA TYR A 193 44.93 -44.16 -38.14
C TYR A 193 45.34 -45.20 -39.21
N GLU A 194 46.20 -44.79 -40.14
CA GLU A 194 46.65 -45.61 -41.25
C GLU A 194 47.49 -46.80 -40.76
N THR A 195 48.31 -46.58 -39.73
CA THR A 195 49.08 -47.65 -39.07
C THR A 195 48.16 -48.61 -38.31
N VAL A 196 47.17 -48.09 -37.59
CA VAL A 196 46.19 -48.93 -36.87
C VAL A 196 45.38 -49.78 -37.84
N ARG A 197 44.99 -49.22 -38.99
CA ARG A 197 44.27 -49.95 -40.04
C ARG A 197 45.12 -51.05 -40.67
N ALA A 198 46.40 -50.78 -40.92
CA ALA A 198 47.33 -51.73 -41.52
C ALA A 198 47.71 -52.87 -40.55
N ASN A 199 48.00 -52.54 -39.29
CA ASN A 199 48.51 -53.46 -38.27
C ASN A 199 47.65 -53.39 -36.99
N PRO A 200 46.37 -53.84 -37.02
CA PRO A 200 45.48 -53.70 -35.88
C PRO A 200 45.92 -54.53 -34.66
N ASP A 201 46.67 -55.62 -34.85
CA ASP A 201 47.20 -56.42 -33.75
C ASP A 201 48.35 -55.72 -32.99
N GLU A 202 49.26 -55.05 -33.70
CA GLU A 202 50.31 -54.21 -33.07
C GLU A 202 49.69 -53.03 -32.31
N ALA A 203 48.62 -52.44 -32.87
CA ALA A 203 47.88 -51.38 -32.20
C ALA A 203 47.23 -51.89 -30.90
N ARG A 204 46.63 -53.08 -30.88
CA ARG A 204 46.09 -53.70 -29.66
C ARG A 204 47.16 -53.91 -28.61
N GLU A 205 48.32 -54.46 -28.99
CA GLU A 205 49.42 -54.68 -28.05
C GLU A 205 49.90 -53.36 -27.42
N SER A 206 50.07 -52.33 -28.23
CA SER A 206 50.44 -50.99 -27.77
C SER A 206 49.40 -50.40 -26.82
N ILE A 207 48.11 -50.57 -27.13
CA ILE A 207 47.00 -50.13 -26.28
C ILE A 207 46.98 -50.91 -24.96
N GLY A 208 47.09 -52.23 -25.00
CA GLY A 208 47.11 -53.08 -23.81
C GLY A 208 48.27 -52.71 -22.87
N HIS A 209 49.47 -52.50 -23.44
CA HIS A 209 50.63 -52.01 -22.70
C HIS A 209 50.39 -50.62 -22.10
N CYS A 210 49.86 -49.67 -22.88
CA CYS A 210 49.53 -48.34 -22.40
C CYS A 210 48.54 -48.41 -21.25
N LEU A 211 47.46 -49.18 -21.36
CA LEU A 211 46.43 -49.30 -20.32
C LEU A 211 46.89 -50.12 -19.12
N GLY A 212 47.85 -51.03 -19.29
CA GLY A 212 48.30 -51.97 -18.26
C GLY A 212 47.31 -53.12 -18.06
N VAL A 213 46.69 -53.59 -19.13
CA VAL A 213 45.73 -54.71 -19.13
C VAL A 213 46.28 -55.87 -19.95
N ASP A 214 45.89 -57.09 -19.57
CA ASP A 214 46.30 -58.28 -20.29
C ASP A 214 45.67 -58.31 -21.69
N ASN A 215 46.49 -58.55 -22.72
CA ASN A 215 46.07 -58.61 -24.12
C ASN A 215 45.40 -59.96 -24.48
N HIS A 216 44.67 -60.55 -23.54
CA HIS A 216 43.87 -61.74 -23.81
C HIS A 216 42.63 -61.34 -24.62
N ARG A 217 42.50 -61.91 -25.82
CA ARG A 217 41.37 -61.63 -26.70
C ARG A 217 40.13 -62.32 -26.18
N THR A 218 39.09 -61.53 -25.93
CA THR A 218 37.72 -62.02 -25.90
C THR A 218 37.07 -61.74 -27.24
N GLU A 219 36.32 -62.70 -27.79
CA GLU A 219 35.41 -62.38 -28.89
C GLU A 219 34.40 -61.34 -28.35
N ILE A 220 34.43 -60.11 -28.86
CA ILE A 220 33.31 -59.20 -28.63
C ILE A 220 32.07 -59.90 -29.21
N PRO A 221 30.99 -60.07 -28.43
CA PRO A 221 29.72 -60.48 -28.99
C PRO A 221 29.42 -59.58 -30.19
N ARG A 222 29.11 -60.16 -31.35
CA ARG A 222 28.75 -59.37 -32.55
C ARG A 222 27.58 -58.38 -32.30
N SER A 223 26.89 -58.47 -31.16
CA SER A 223 25.91 -57.47 -30.73
C SER A 223 26.59 -56.22 -30.17
N SER A 224 26.37 -55.12 -30.90
CA SER A 224 26.72 -53.73 -30.63
C SER A 224 26.06 -53.12 -29.39
N ASP A 225 25.48 -53.93 -28.49
CA ASP A 225 24.59 -53.45 -27.44
C ASP A 225 25.37 -52.59 -26.44
N GLY A 226 25.20 -51.27 -26.56
CA GLY A 226 25.74 -50.28 -25.63
C GLY A 226 27.06 -49.62 -26.03
N LEU A 227 27.65 -49.86 -27.22
CA LEU A 227 28.87 -49.15 -27.65
C LEU A 227 28.59 -47.80 -28.32
N PHE A 228 27.47 -47.69 -29.04
CA PHE A 228 27.07 -46.51 -29.82
C PHE A 228 25.61 -46.15 -29.58
N MET A 229 25.26 -44.88 -29.76
CA MET A 229 23.85 -44.48 -29.75
C MET A 229 23.18 -44.85 -31.07
N ALA A 230 21.87 -45.13 -31.05
CA ALA A 230 21.12 -45.55 -32.24
C ALA A 230 21.17 -44.53 -33.39
N HIS A 231 21.33 -43.23 -33.10
CA HIS A 231 21.41 -42.18 -34.12
C HIS A 231 22.80 -42.07 -34.79
N GLU A 232 23.80 -42.84 -34.34
CA GLU A 232 25.18 -42.79 -34.84
C GLU A 232 25.49 -43.87 -35.88
N TRP A 233 24.58 -44.09 -36.83
CA TRP A 233 24.67 -45.12 -37.88
C TRP A 233 26.01 -45.15 -38.63
N TRP A 234 26.69 -44.00 -38.77
CA TRP A 234 28.01 -43.91 -39.40
C TRP A 234 29.13 -44.64 -38.63
N LYS A 235 28.86 -45.13 -37.41
CA LYS A 235 29.79 -45.94 -36.60
C LYS A 235 29.66 -47.43 -36.85
N GLU A 236 28.59 -47.91 -37.49
CA GLU A 236 28.39 -49.34 -37.79
C GLU A 236 29.55 -49.92 -38.61
N LYS A 237 30.13 -49.14 -39.52
CA LYS A 237 31.31 -49.55 -40.31
C LYS A 237 32.51 -49.97 -39.44
N SER A 238 32.63 -49.46 -38.22
CA SER A 238 33.70 -49.84 -37.30
C SER A 238 33.57 -51.26 -36.76
N LEU A 239 32.39 -51.89 -36.86
CA LEU A 239 32.13 -53.26 -36.42
C LEU A 239 32.52 -54.31 -37.49
N ALA A 240 32.66 -53.90 -38.76
CA ALA A 240 33.10 -54.77 -39.85
C ALA A 240 34.58 -55.15 -39.72
N THR A 241 35.06 -56.17 -40.44
CA THR A 241 36.49 -56.51 -40.47
C THR A 241 37.33 -55.28 -40.80
N VAL A 242 38.44 -55.07 -40.10
CA VAL A 242 39.33 -53.93 -40.37
C VAL A 242 40.01 -54.17 -41.72
N GLU A 243 39.52 -53.49 -42.75
CA GLU A 243 40.06 -53.57 -44.10
C GLU A 243 41.11 -52.48 -44.33
N ASN A 244 42.24 -52.85 -44.93
CA ASN A 244 43.26 -51.89 -45.35
C ASN A 244 42.95 -51.32 -46.75
N VAL A 245 41.92 -50.47 -46.82
CA VAL A 245 41.53 -49.77 -48.05
C VAL A 245 42.40 -48.54 -48.25
N PRO A 246 42.98 -48.31 -49.45
CA PRO A 246 43.73 -47.09 -49.75
C PRO A 246 42.89 -45.83 -49.53
N ASP A 247 43.57 -44.74 -49.17
CA ASP A 247 42.90 -43.45 -49.01
C ASP A 247 42.46 -42.90 -50.37
N THR A 248 41.29 -42.26 -50.43
CA THR A 248 40.64 -41.84 -51.70
C THR A 248 40.60 -40.33 -51.90
N TRP A 249 41.13 -39.55 -50.95
CA TRP A 249 41.11 -38.10 -51.01
C TRP A 249 41.69 -37.51 -52.30
N SER A 250 42.71 -38.14 -52.90
CA SER A 250 43.34 -37.67 -54.13
C SER A 250 42.43 -37.77 -55.37
N GLN A 251 41.38 -38.60 -55.31
CA GLN A 251 40.40 -38.77 -56.39
C GLN A 251 39.17 -37.89 -56.20
N GLU A 252 38.88 -37.48 -54.96
CA GLU A 252 37.62 -36.85 -54.58
C GLU A 252 37.75 -35.37 -54.17
N LEU A 253 38.94 -34.91 -53.78
CA LEU A 253 39.19 -33.52 -53.41
C LEU A 253 39.79 -32.74 -54.57
N SER A 254 39.46 -31.45 -54.63
CA SER A 254 40.11 -30.52 -55.57
C SER A 254 41.54 -30.21 -55.15
N ASP A 255 42.42 -29.95 -56.13
CA ASP A 255 43.80 -29.49 -55.90
C ASP A 255 43.82 -28.28 -54.96
N SER A 256 42.93 -27.30 -55.15
CA SER A 256 42.84 -26.13 -54.27
C SER A 256 42.48 -26.47 -52.81
N ASP A 257 41.60 -27.46 -52.56
CA ASP A 257 41.29 -27.88 -51.18
C ASP A 257 42.50 -28.54 -50.52
N VAL A 258 43.21 -29.41 -51.25
CA VAL A 258 44.43 -30.05 -50.76
C VAL A 258 45.52 -29.00 -50.52
N ALA A 259 45.68 -28.04 -51.43
CA ALA A 259 46.64 -26.95 -51.30
C ALA A 259 46.34 -26.12 -50.06
N THR A 260 45.06 -25.81 -49.80
CA THR A 260 44.61 -25.07 -48.62
C THR A 260 44.95 -25.81 -47.33
N ILE A 261 44.73 -27.13 -47.27
CA ILE A 261 45.10 -27.95 -46.11
C ILE A 261 46.61 -27.94 -45.92
N GLN A 262 47.38 -28.30 -46.95
CA GLN A 262 48.85 -28.39 -46.86
C GLN A 262 49.45 -27.05 -46.45
N HIS A 263 49.02 -25.95 -47.07
CA HIS A 263 49.52 -24.61 -46.75
C HIS A 263 49.36 -24.28 -45.26
N ARG A 264 48.24 -24.70 -44.65
CA ARG A 264 48.00 -24.43 -43.22
C ARG A 264 48.63 -25.47 -42.29
N ALA A 265 48.70 -26.73 -42.71
CA ALA A 265 48.96 -27.88 -41.85
C ALA A 265 50.32 -28.54 -42.04
N GLU A 266 51.13 -28.07 -43.00
CA GLU A 266 52.41 -28.65 -43.39
C GLU A 266 53.33 -29.00 -42.20
N PRO A 267 53.61 -28.12 -41.22
CA PRO A 267 54.51 -28.46 -40.13
C PRO A 267 54.02 -29.65 -39.29
N GLU A 268 52.72 -29.70 -39.02
CA GLU A 268 52.10 -30.78 -38.27
C GLU A 268 51.96 -32.05 -39.10
N MET A 269 51.69 -31.92 -40.41
CA MET A 269 51.68 -33.05 -41.34
C MET A 269 53.03 -33.76 -41.32
N HIS A 270 54.13 -33.01 -41.48
CA HIS A 270 55.47 -33.57 -41.40
C HIS A 270 55.78 -34.18 -40.03
N PHE A 271 55.40 -33.50 -38.94
CA PHE A 271 55.57 -34.05 -37.59
C PHE A 271 54.91 -35.42 -37.41
N TRP A 272 53.72 -35.62 -37.99
CA TRP A 272 52.99 -36.88 -37.95
C TRP A 272 53.32 -37.83 -39.11
N GLY A 273 54.30 -37.50 -39.96
CA GLY A 273 54.77 -38.34 -41.07
C GLY A 273 53.81 -38.41 -42.25
N TYR A 274 53.08 -37.34 -42.54
CA TYR A 274 52.31 -37.13 -43.77
C TYR A 274 53.09 -36.22 -44.71
N GLU A 275 53.34 -36.69 -45.92
CA GLU A 275 54.04 -35.91 -46.95
C GLU A 275 53.08 -34.96 -47.68
N THR A 276 53.56 -33.77 -47.99
CA THR A 276 52.89 -32.80 -48.86
C THR A 276 53.21 -33.09 -50.32
N GLN A 277 52.32 -32.70 -51.23
CA GLN A 277 52.54 -32.81 -52.68
C GLN A 277 52.52 -31.43 -53.33
N GLU A 278 53.30 -31.27 -54.41
CA GLU A 278 53.18 -30.09 -55.28
C GLU A 278 51.84 -30.13 -56.00
N LEU A 279 51.15 -28.99 -56.01
CA LEU A 279 49.80 -28.84 -56.57
C LEU A 279 49.77 -27.73 -57.60
N SER A 280 48.97 -27.93 -58.64
CA SER A 280 48.84 -26.98 -59.74
C SER A 280 48.02 -25.75 -59.36
N GLU A 281 47.05 -25.91 -58.45
CA GLU A 281 46.19 -24.84 -57.97
C GLU A 281 46.70 -24.23 -56.65
N PRO A 282 46.61 -22.90 -56.48
CA PRO A 282 47.02 -22.24 -55.24
C PRO A 282 46.05 -22.52 -54.08
N PRO A 283 46.52 -22.43 -52.83
CA PRO A 283 45.66 -22.49 -51.65
C PRO A 283 44.68 -21.31 -51.60
N LYS A 284 43.49 -21.55 -51.03
CA LYS A 284 42.54 -20.48 -50.69
C LYS A 284 42.99 -19.82 -49.39
N LEU A 285 43.70 -18.70 -49.52
CA LEU A 285 44.34 -17.99 -48.39
C LEU A 285 43.38 -17.16 -47.53
N THR A 286 42.16 -16.87 -48.00
CA THR A 286 41.19 -16.13 -47.20
C THR A 286 40.65 -17.02 -46.09
N SER A 287 40.78 -16.59 -44.83
CA SER A 287 40.08 -17.26 -43.74
C SER A 287 38.59 -17.13 -43.94
N SER A 288 37.90 -18.27 -43.86
CA SER A 288 36.44 -18.24 -43.84
C SER A 288 35.97 -17.86 -42.44
N LEU A 289 34.77 -17.29 -42.34
CA LEU A 289 34.11 -17.04 -41.05
C LEU A 289 34.06 -18.30 -40.18
N ARG A 290 33.98 -19.49 -40.81
CA ARG A 290 34.02 -20.78 -40.10
C ARG A 290 35.41 -21.09 -39.55
N ALA A 291 36.47 -20.87 -40.32
CA ALA A 291 37.84 -21.03 -39.85
C ALA A 291 38.17 -20.07 -38.70
N ASP A 292 37.74 -18.81 -38.80
CA ASP A 292 37.86 -17.82 -37.72
C ASP A 292 37.09 -18.24 -36.46
N ALA A 293 35.86 -18.72 -36.61
CA ALA A 293 35.06 -19.23 -35.49
C ALA A 293 35.72 -20.45 -34.82
N VAL A 294 36.26 -21.38 -35.61
CA VAL A 294 36.99 -22.56 -35.09
C VAL A 294 38.22 -22.11 -34.28
N ARG A 295 39.04 -21.21 -34.83
CA ARG A 295 40.21 -20.67 -34.11
C ARG A 295 39.81 -19.98 -32.81
N GLY A 296 38.79 -19.13 -32.84
CA GLY A 296 38.30 -18.43 -31.64
C GLY A 296 37.76 -19.36 -30.55
N HIS A 297 36.97 -20.37 -30.95
CA HIS A 297 36.46 -21.38 -30.01
C HIS A 297 37.59 -22.17 -29.35
N ILE A 298 38.56 -22.61 -30.15
CA ILE A 298 39.73 -23.34 -29.68
C ILE A 298 40.60 -22.50 -28.75
N ALA A 299 40.89 -21.24 -29.12
CA ALA A 299 41.65 -20.33 -28.27
C ALA A 299 40.95 -20.13 -26.91
N THR A 300 39.62 -20.03 -26.91
CA THR A 300 38.84 -19.93 -25.67
C THR A 300 39.05 -21.14 -24.75
N ILE A 301 39.13 -22.35 -25.31
CA ILE A 301 39.39 -23.57 -24.52
C ILE A 301 40.85 -23.63 -24.07
N ALA A 302 41.81 -23.34 -24.95
CA ALA A 302 43.24 -23.38 -24.62
C ALA A 302 43.61 -22.42 -23.47
N HIS A 303 42.89 -21.31 -23.34
CA HIS A 303 43.06 -20.34 -22.24
C HIS A 303 42.17 -20.61 -21.03
N ALA A 304 41.23 -21.56 -21.10
CA ALA A 304 40.36 -21.88 -19.98
C ALA A 304 41.13 -22.71 -18.95
N ARG A 305 41.44 -22.12 -17.80
CA ARG A 305 42.00 -22.83 -16.64
C ARG A 305 40.89 -23.23 -15.68
N LEU A 306 40.06 -24.19 -16.06
CA LEU A 306 38.93 -24.60 -15.22
C LEU A 306 39.37 -25.35 -13.95
N PRO A 307 38.66 -25.22 -12.82
CA PRO A 307 38.97 -25.97 -11.62
C PRO A 307 38.39 -27.38 -11.75
N ILE A 308 39.17 -28.28 -12.36
CA ILE A 308 38.77 -29.67 -12.60
C ILE A 308 38.89 -30.49 -11.32
N THR A 309 39.82 -30.13 -10.44
CA THR A 309 40.01 -30.66 -9.09
C THR A 309 40.31 -29.52 -8.11
N ALA A 310 40.33 -29.84 -6.81
CA ALA A 310 40.67 -28.88 -5.75
C ALA A 310 42.03 -28.19 -5.95
N ALA A 311 43.02 -28.90 -6.50
CA ALA A 311 44.36 -28.37 -6.71
C ALA A 311 44.41 -27.17 -7.66
N GLN A 312 43.44 -27.06 -8.58
CA GLN A 312 43.38 -26.00 -9.58
C GLN A 312 42.49 -24.82 -9.17
N LEU A 313 41.86 -24.88 -7.99
CA LEU A 313 40.90 -23.86 -7.55
C LEU A 313 41.55 -22.48 -7.40
N GLY A 314 42.70 -22.40 -6.72
CA GLY A 314 43.39 -21.12 -6.51
C GLY A 314 43.81 -20.44 -7.81
N ASP A 315 44.36 -21.20 -8.75
CA ASP A 315 44.73 -20.71 -10.09
C ASP A 315 43.51 -20.20 -10.87
N TRP A 316 42.39 -20.91 -10.77
CA TRP A 316 41.15 -20.47 -11.42
C TRP A 316 40.58 -19.21 -10.77
N GLU A 317 40.59 -19.10 -9.44
CA GLU A 317 40.14 -17.89 -8.73
C GLU A 317 40.97 -16.65 -9.08
N ALA A 318 42.27 -16.85 -9.37
CA ALA A 318 43.18 -15.82 -9.84
C ALA A 318 43.07 -15.53 -11.35
N SER A 319 42.40 -16.40 -12.12
CA SER A 319 42.33 -16.26 -13.58
C SER A 319 41.52 -15.04 -14.04
N GLU A 320 41.85 -14.53 -15.24
CA GLU A 320 41.05 -13.50 -15.91
C GLU A 320 39.62 -13.98 -16.20
N GLN A 321 39.46 -15.28 -16.49
CA GLN A 321 38.15 -15.89 -16.73
C GLN A 321 37.23 -15.75 -15.51
N ARG A 322 37.70 -16.08 -14.31
CA ARG A 322 36.90 -15.90 -13.08
C ARG A 322 36.71 -14.42 -12.74
N SER A 323 37.71 -13.59 -12.99
CA SER A 323 37.60 -12.15 -12.78
C SER A 323 36.53 -11.52 -13.68
N SER A 324 36.47 -11.90 -14.94
CA SER A 324 35.42 -11.50 -15.87
C SER A 324 34.03 -11.90 -15.38
N GLN A 325 33.86 -13.16 -14.94
CA GLN A 325 32.59 -13.63 -14.37
C GLN A 325 32.14 -12.80 -13.15
N ARG A 326 33.06 -12.49 -12.22
CA ARG A 326 32.75 -11.66 -11.05
C ARG A 326 32.25 -10.26 -11.45
N TRP A 327 32.82 -9.67 -12.50
CA TRP A 327 32.36 -8.39 -13.03
C TRP A 327 30.99 -8.49 -13.70
N GLU A 328 30.72 -9.55 -14.46
CA GLU A 328 29.39 -9.80 -15.02
C GLU A 328 28.33 -9.98 -13.91
N GLU A 329 28.62 -10.74 -12.86
CA GLU A 329 27.74 -10.93 -11.70
C GLU A 329 27.44 -9.59 -11.01
N ARG A 330 28.48 -8.78 -10.75
CA ARG A 330 28.33 -7.43 -10.20
C ARG A 330 27.47 -6.53 -11.08
N ALA A 331 27.67 -6.56 -12.40
CA ALA A 331 26.87 -5.77 -13.33
C ALA A 331 25.39 -6.18 -13.29
N ARG A 332 25.10 -7.48 -13.21
CA ARG A 332 23.72 -7.99 -13.04
C ARG A 332 23.10 -7.53 -11.73
N GLN A 333 23.85 -7.60 -10.62
CA GLN A 333 23.39 -7.12 -9.33
C GLN A 333 23.04 -5.62 -9.38
N HIS A 334 23.94 -4.78 -9.89
CA HIS A 334 23.69 -3.36 -10.04
C HIS A 334 22.48 -3.06 -10.93
N LEU A 335 22.26 -3.84 -11.99
CA LEU A 335 21.07 -3.68 -12.82
C LEU A 335 19.78 -4.04 -12.06
N SER A 336 19.81 -5.06 -11.22
CA SER A 336 18.69 -5.44 -10.34
C SER A 336 18.41 -4.35 -9.31
N ASP A 337 19.44 -3.86 -8.61
CA ASP A 337 19.32 -2.80 -7.61
C ASP A 337 18.77 -1.52 -8.23
N LYS A 338 19.26 -1.14 -9.42
CA LYS A 338 18.73 -0.01 -10.18
C LYS A 338 17.23 -0.16 -10.44
N ARG A 339 16.78 -1.34 -10.89
CA ARG A 339 15.34 -1.59 -11.14
C ARG A 339 14.50 -1.47 -9.87
N SER A 340 15.03 -1.94 -8.73
CA SER A 340 14.38 -1.77 -7.42
C SER A 340 14.24 -0.30 -7.06
N LEU A 341 15.34 0.48 -7.13
CA LEU A 341 15.34 1.91 -6.84
C LEU A 341 14.40 2.71 -7.75
N GLU A 342 14.33 2.36 -9.04
CA GLU A 342 13.37 2.98 -9.98
C GLU A 342 11.91 2.66 -9.63
N SER A 343 11.64 1.48 -9.06
CA SER A 343 10.33 1.13 -8.53
C SER A 343 9.97 2.00 -7.31
N ASP A 344 10.88 2.10 -6.35
CA ASP A 344 10.69 2.88 -5.12
C ASP A 344 10.50 4.37 -5.43
N LEU A 345 11.32 4.92 -6.32
CA LEU A 345 11.20 6.32 -6.75
C LEU A 345 9.84 6.62 -7.38
N ARG A 346 9.26 5.68 -8.15
CA ARG A 346 7.91 5.83 -8.70
C ARG A 346 6.85 5.85 -7.62
N SER A 347 6.96 4.98 -6.62
CA SER A 347 6.07 4.93 -5.46
C SER A 347 6.09 6.27 -4.69
N GLU A 348 7.28 6.77 -4.37
CA GLU A 348 7.44 8.03 -3.62
C GLU A 348 6.88 9.25 -4.39
N ARG A 349 7.08 9.30 -5.71
CA ARG A 349 6.50 10.35 -6.56
C ARG A 349 4.96 10.34 -6.52
N ALA A 350 4.35 9.16 -6.48
CA ALA A 350 2.90 9.02 -6.37
C ALA A 350 2.40 9.52 -5.00
N SER A 351 3.06 9.13 -3.91
CA SER A 351 2.77 9.60 -2.55
C SER A 351 2.86 11.12 -2.44
N ARG A 352 3.90 11.74 -3.00
CA ARG A 352 4.05 13.20 -3.03
C ARG A 352 2.90 13.88 -3.78
N LYS A 353 2.48 13.34 -4.93
CA LYS A 353 1.35 13.91 -5.70
C LYS A 353 0.04 13.84 -4.91
N ALA A 354 -0.20 12.76 -4.17
CA ALA A 354 -1.36 12.64 -3.31
C ALA A 354 -1.36 13.71 -2.19
N LEU A 355 -0.22 13.93 -1.53
CA LEU A 355 -0.04 14.97 -0.50
C LEU A 355 -0.37 16.37 -1.01
N GLU A 356 0.07 16.74 -2.23
CA GLU A 356 -0.29 18.03 -2.83
C GLU A 356 -1.81 18.17 -3.09
N GLY A 357 -2.47 17.06 -3.45
CA GLY A 357 -3.93 17.00 -3.55
C GLY A 357 -4.62 17.32 -2.22
N TRP A 358 -4.16 16.69 -1.13
CA TRP A 358 -4.67 16.95 0.23
C TRP A 358 -4.45 18.40 0.68
N LYS A 359 -3.28 18.97 0.40
CA LYS A 359 -2.98 20.38 0.72
C LYS A 359 -3.92 21.35 -0.01
N THR A 360 -4.24 21.06 -1.27
CA THR A 360 -5.20 21.85 -2.05
C THR A 360 -6.60 21.76 -1.46
N GLN A 361 -7.02 20.57 -1.03
CA GLN A 361 -8.33 20.38 -0.39
C GLN A 361 -8.43 21.11 0.96
N ALA A 362 -7.37 21.09 1.77
CA ALA A 362 -7.34 21.79 3.05
C ALA A 362 -7.55 23.31 2.87
N LYS A 363 -6.93 23.93 1.86
CA LYS A 363 -7.13 25.35 1.54
C LYS A 363 -8.59 25.67 1.17
N LYS A 364 -9.24 24.80 0.39
CA LYS A 364 -10.67 24.97 0.05
C LYS A 364 -11.55 24.91 1.29
N ASN A 365 -11.29 23.96 2.19
CA ASN A 365 -12.05 23.82 3.42
C ASN A 365 -11.88 25.05 4.34
N GLN A 366 -10.68 25.65 4.39
CA GLN A 366 -10.46 26.88 5.16
C GLN A 366 -11.28 28.05 4.62
N ALA A 367 -11.32 28.25 3.30
CA ALA A 367 -12.10 29.33 2.69
C ALA A 367 -13.61 29.20 2.98
N VAL A 368 -14.14 27.97 3.02
CA VAL A 368 -15.54 27.72 3.40
C VAL A 368 -15.78 28.06 4.88
N ALA A 369 -14.83 27.76 5.77
CA ALA A 369 -14.94 28.10 7.18
C ALA A 369 -15.00 29.62 7.41
N ASP A 370 -14.17 30.39 6.69
CA ASP A 370 -14.13 31.85 6.79
C ASP A 370 -15.46 32.48 6.34
N GLN A 371 -16.06 32.01 5.24
CA GLN A 371 -17.38 32.48 4.75
C GLN A 371 -18.50 32.24 5.77
N LEU A 372 -18.48 31.11 6.47
CA LEU A 372 -19.49 30.81 7.49
C LEU A 372 -19.39 31.74 8.71
N GLN A 373 -18.18 32.20 9.05
CA GLN A 373 -17.98 33.15 10.16
C GLN A 373 -18.55 34.54 9.83
N GLU A 374 -18.34 35.01 8.60
CA GLU A 374 -18.86 36.30 8.13
C GLU A 374 -20.39 36.33 8.15
N LEU A 375 -21.04 35.30 7.59
CA LEU A 375 -22.50 35.20 7.57
C LEU A 375 -23.11 35.16 8.98
N ASN A 376 -22.44 34.51 9.92
CA ASN A 376 -22.88 34.46 11.31
C ASN A 376 -22.81 35.86 11.97
N ALA A 377 -21.77 36.64 11.69
CA ALA A 377 -21.63 37.99 12.22
C ALA A 377 -22.74 38.93 11.71
N GLU A 378 -23.05 38.89 10.40
CA GLU A 378 -24.14 39.67 9.80
C GLU A 378 -25.50 39.31 10.42
N THR A 379 -25.74 38.02 10.64
CA THR A 379 -27.00 37.53 11.23
C THR A 379 -27.18 38.07 12.65
N LEU A 380 -26.11 38.11 13.46
CA LEU A 380 -26.15 38.64 14.83
C LEU A 380 -26.41 40.16 14.88
N GLU A 381 -25.94 40.91 13.88
CA GLU A 381 -26.22 42.34 13.78
C GLU A 381 -27.68 42.60 13.41
N ARG A 382 -28.22 41.80 12.48
CA ARG A 382 -29.64 41.84 12.11
C ARG A 382 -30.54 41.63 13.33
N ILE A 383 -30.25 40.63 14.15
CA ILE A 383 -31.01 40.34 15.38
C ILE A 383 -31.02 41.56 16.30
N ARG A 384 -29.85 42.15 16.59
CA ARG A 384 -29.74 43.32 17.48
C ARG A 384 -30.56 44.53 17.00
N SER A 385 -30.56 44.79 15.69
CA SER A 385 -31.35 45.89 15.13
C SER A 385 -32.86 45.70 15.30
N LEU A 386 -33.35 44.47 15.13
CA LEU A 386 -34.77 44.14 15.30
C LEU A 386 -35.21 44.24 16.76
N GLU A 387 -34.36 43.82 17.70
CA GLU A 387 -34.62 43.96 19.14
C GLU A 387 -34.74 45.43 19.56
N ALA A 388 -33.82 46.29 19.09
CA ALA A 388 -33.86 47.73 19.37
C ALA A 388 -35.15 48.40 18.84
N ALA A 389 -35.58 48.03 17.63
CA ALA A 389 -36.80 48.57 17.03
C ALA A 389 -38.06 48.17 17.82
N ARG A 390 -38.11 46.92 18.32
CA ARG A 390 -39.21 46.44 19.17
C ARG A 390 -39.31 47.25 20.45
N ASP A 391 -38.18 47.49 21.13
CA ASP A 391 -38.16 48.17 22.42
C ASP A 391 -38.61 49.65 22.30
N GLN A 392 -38.28 50.30 21.19
CA GLN A 392 -38.76 51.66 20.90
C GLN A 392 -40.30 51.74 20.76
N GLN A 393 -40.93 50.75 20.14
CA GLN A 393 -42.40 50.72 20.00
C GLN A 393 -43.09 50.56 21.36
N ASN A 394 -42.54 49.73 22.24
CA ASN A 394 -43.09 49.52 23.58
C ASN A 394 -43.11 50.81 24.42
N LEU A 395 -42.11 51.68 24.28
CA LEU A 395 -42.08 52.97 24.97
C LEU A 395 -43.22 53.89 24.51
N ARG A 396 -43.48 53.95 23.19
CA ARG A 396 -44.56 54.78 22.63
C ARG A 396 -45.94 54.39 23.15
N ILE A 397 -46.19 53.09 23.30
CA ILE A 397 -47.46 52.57 23.82
C ILE A 397 -47.71 53.08 25.26
N LYS A 398 -46.69 53.02 26.12
CA LYS A 398 -46.80 53.46 27.52
C LYS A 398 -47.14 54.95 27.67
N ASP A 399 -46.55 55.81 26.84
CA ASP A 399 -46.82 57.26 26.89
C ASP A 399 -48.27 57.59 26.49
N ILE A 400 -48.81 56.88 25.49
CA ILE A 400 -50.20 57.04 25.06
C ILE A 400 -51.17 56.67 26.18
N GLN A 401 -50.93 55.56 26.88
CA GLN A 401 -51.77 55.11 27.99
C GLN A 401 -51.80 56.12 29.15
N ARG A 402 -50.63 56.64 29.55
CA ARG A 402 -50.53 57.65 30.63
C ARG A 402 -51.32 58.92 30.32
N ASN A 403 -51.28 59.39 29.08
CA ASN A 403 -52.01 60.60 28.68
C ASN A 403 -53.53 60.40 28.75
N ALA A 404 -54.03 59.23 28.34
CA ALA A 404 -55.46 58.92 28.38
C ALA A 404 -56.03 58.95 29.82
N GLU A 405 -55.30 58.42 30.80
CA GLU A 405 -55.71 58.43 32.21
C GLU A 405 -55.76 59.83 32.83
N SER A 406 -54.78 60.67 32.50
CA SER A 406 -54.73 62.07 32.96
C SER A 406 -55.96 62.86 32.50
N HIS A 407 -56.34 62.71 31.23
CA HIS A 407 -57.54 63.35 30.68
C HIS A 407 -58.82 62.87 31.35
N ARG A 408 -58.95 61.56 31.62
CA ARG A 408 -60.12 60.98 32.29
C ARG A 408 -60.31 61.56 33.70
N THR A 409 -59.23 61.73 34.44
CA THR A 409 -59.25 62.29 35.80
C THR A 409 -59.62 63.77 35.82
N ALA A 410 -59.14 64.54 34.84
CA ALA A 410 -59.47 65.97 34.71
C ALA A 410 -60.98 66.20 34.53
N VAL A 411 -61.63 65.41 33.67
CA VAL A 411 -63.09 65.49 33.41
C VAL A 411 -63.90 65.24 34.68
N LEU A 412 -63.50 64.26 35.50
CA LEU A 412 -64.22 63.94 36.75
C LEU A 412 -64.09 65.06 37.80
N ARG A 413 -62.93 65.72 37.90
CA ARG A 413 -62.72 66.87 38.81
C ARG A 413 -63.58 68.07 38.45
N GLU A 414 -63.71 68.37 37.16
CA GLU A 414 -64.56 69.47 36.69
C GLU A 414 -66.04 69.23 37.07
N ARG A 415 -66.50 67.97 36.92
CA ARG A 415 -67.87 67.57 37.27
C ARG A 415 -68.17 67.75 38.77
N LEU A 416 -67.19 67.46 39.63
CA LEU A 416 -67.30 67.64 41.08
C LEU A 416 -67.44 69.12 41.47
N LEU A 417 -66.66 70.01 40.84
CA LEU A 417 -66.72 71.45 41.09
C LEU A 417 -68.11 72.01 40.74
N ARG A 418 -68.68 71.61 39.60
CA ARG A 418 -70.04 72.03 39.20
C ARG A 418 -71.10 71.59 40.21
N LEU A 419 -70.99 70.39 40.76
CA LEU A 419 -71.92 69.87 41.77
C LEU A 419 -71.84 70.62 43.10
N LYS A 420 -70.64 71.01 43.56
CA LYS A 420 -70.46 71.83 44.77
C LYS A 420 -71.14 73.20 44.65
N ALA A 421 -70.95 73.89 43.52
CA ALA A 421 -71.57 75.19 43.28
C ALA A 421 -73.12 75.12 43.27
N GLN A 422 -73.70 74.06 42.72
CA GLN A 422 -75.16 73.86 42.71
C GLN A 422 -75.72 73.65 44.13
N ARG A 423 -75.00 72.94 45.00
CA ARG A 423 -75.39 72.71 46.40
C ARG A 423 -75.43 74.02 47.19
N GLU A 424 -74.39 74.85 47.09
CA GLU A 424 -74.30 76.13 47.81
C GLU A 424 -75.43 77.09 47.43
N ARG A 425 -75.77 77.15 46.13
CA ARG A 425 -76.90 77.95 45.65
C ARG A 425 -78.22 77.55 46.31
N ARG A 426 -78.45 76.26 46.53
CA ARG A 426 -79.69 75.73 47.11
C ARG A 426 -79.80 76.04 48.61
N VAL A 427 -78.68 76.03 49.32
CA VAL A 427 -78.58 76.48 50.73
C VAL A 427 -78.91 77.97 50.86
N ALA A 428 -78.36 78.80 49.98
CA ALA A 428 -78.59 80.25 50.00
C ALA A 428 -80.08 80.60 49.80
N ILE A 429 -80.75 79.93 48.85
CA ILE A 429 -82.19 80.11 48.61
C ILE A 429 -83.01 79.72 49.85
N GLY A 430 -82.71 78.60 50.49
CA GLY A 430 -83.40 78.15 51.71
C GLY A 430 -83.31 79.12 52.89
N LYS A 431 -82.14 79.76 53.10
CA LYS A 431 -81.94 80.78 54.14
C LYS A 431 -82.77 82.05 53.89
N LEU A 432 -82.87 82.46 52.62
CA LEU A 432 -83.62 83.65 52.21
C LEU A 432 -85.12 83.49 52.46
N SER A 433 -85.67 82.29 52.23
CA SER A 433 -87.07 81.96 52.49
C SER A 433 -87.45 82.09 53.97
N ARG A 434 -86.57 81.66 54.90
CA ARG A 434 -86.83 81.76 56.35
C ARG A 434 -86.75 83.20 56.89
N LEU A 435 -85.89 84.03 56.31
CA LEU A 435 -85.79 85.46 56.68
C LEU A 435 -87.07 86.23 56.35
N ARG A 436 -87.72 85.93 55.21
CA ARG A 436 -89.00 86.54 54.83
C ARG A 436 -90.14 86.16 55.78
N ALA A 437 -90.21 84.90 56.22
CA ALA A 437 -91.23 84.42 57.16
C ALA A 437 -91.17 85.13 58.53
N ARG A 438 -89.96 85.45 59.03
CA ARG A 438 -89.76 86.17 60.31
C ARG A 438 -90.21 87.63 60.29
N ARG A 439 -90.26 88.29 59.13
CA ARG A 439 -90.57 89.72 59.00
C ARG A 439 -92.07 90.01 58.95
N TRP A 440 -92.86 89.13 58.32
CA TRP A 440 -94.30 89.32 58.15
C TRP A 440 -95.11 89.12 59.45
N TRP A 441 -94.69 88.23 60.34
CA TRP A 441 -95.39 87.96 61.60
C TRP A 441 -95.22 89.06 62.68
N LYS A 442 -94.14 89.86 62.62
CA LYS A 442 -93.86 90.91 63.62
C LYS A 442 -94.75 92.16 63.49
N LEU A 443 -95.39 92.39 62.34
CA LEU A 443 -96.13 93.63 62.07
C LEU A 443 -97.65 93.51 62.23
N ALA A 444 -98.24 92.33 62.01
CA ALA A 444 -99.69 92.17 61.98
C ALA A 444 -100.37 92.18 63.37
N GLY A 445 -99.70 91.64 64.41
CA GLY A 445 -100.28 91.54 65.76
C GLY A 445 -100.29 92.86 66.55
N ILE A 446 -99.25 93.68 66.42
CA ILE A 446 -99.07 94.92 67.19
C ILE A 446 -100.05 96.02 66.74
N LEU A 447 -100.32 96.12 65.44
CA LEU A 447 -101.24 97.12 64.87
C LEU A 447 -102.72 96.85 65.20
N SER A 448 -103.10 95.59 65.48
CA SER A 448 -104.48 95.22 65.79
C SER A 448 -104.91 95.65 67.20
N GLU A 449 -104.03 95.52 68.20
CA GLU A 449 -104.33 95.87 69.60
C GLU A 449 -104.21 97.37 69.89
N PHE A 450 -103.25 98.08 69.27
CA PHE A 450 -103.14 99.55 69.39
C PHE A 450 -104.43 100.26 68.94
N ARG A 451 -105.16 99.67 67.98
CA ARG A 451 -106.37 100.23 67.40
C ARG A 451 -107.62 100.10 68.30
N LYS A 452 -107.66 99.15 69.23
CA LYS A 452 -108.85 98.88 70.08
C LYS A 452 -108.82 99.60 71.43
N HIS A 453 -107.64 99.81 72.01
CA HIS A 453 -107.49 100.49 73.31
C HIS A 453 -106.23 101.38 73.33
N PRO A 454 -106.28 102.59 72.74
CA PRO A 454 -105.10 103.44 72.55
C PRO A 454 -104.46 103.94 73.85
N TRP A 455 -105.25 104.04 74.93
CA TRP A 455 -104.89 104.76 76.16
C TRP A 455 -104.50 103.84 77.33
N ARG A 456 -104.34 102.54 77.08
CA ARG A 456 -103.98 101.52 78.10
C ARG A 456 -102.65 100.85 77.74
N VAL A 457 -101.56 101.49 78.18
CA VAL A 457 -100.17 101.09 77.90
C VAL A 457 -99.85 99.70 78.46
N ASP A 458 -100.47 99.33 79.58
CA ASP A 458 -100.36 98.01 80.23
C ASP A 458 -100.76 96.85 79.30
N ARG A 459 -101.82 97.01 78.52
CA ARG A 459 -102.26 95.98 77.57
C ARG A 459 -101.38 95.89 76.34
N LEU A 460 -100.82 97.01 75.88
CA LEU A 460 -99.83 97.02 74.80
C LEU A 460 -98.55 96.30 75.23
N VAL A 461 -98.09 96.56 76.46
CA VAL A 461 -96.94 95.87 77.05
C VAL A 461 -97.24 94.38 77.21
N ALA A 462 -98.43 93.98 77.63
CA ALA A 462 -98.82 92.57 77.72
C ALA A 462 -98.95 91.86 76.35
N ALA A 463 -99.36 92.58 75.29
CA ALA A 463 -99.39 92.08 73.92
C ALA A 463 -97.98 91.95 73.33
N VAL A 464 -97.10 92.93 73.58
CA VAL A 464 -95.68 92.88 73.23
C VAL A 464 -94.99 91.74 73.98
N PHE A 465 -95.32 91.52 75.26
CA PHE A 465 -94.75 90.42 76.03
C PHE A 465 -95.21 89.05 75.51
N ARG A 466 -96.48 88.90 75.10
CA ARG A 466 -96.97 87.68 74.43
C ARG A 466 -96.39 87.48 73.02
N LEU A 467 -96.02 88.55 72.32
CA LEU A 467 -95.35 88.48 71.01
C LEU A 467 -93.85 88.11 71.15
N VAL A 468 -93.21 88.49 72.25
CA VAL A 468 -91.81 88.16 72.56
C VAL A 468 -91.66 86.73 73.09
N THR A 469 -92.73 86.15 73.66
CA THR A 469 -92.70 84.83 74.31
C THR A 469 -93.44 83.71 73.55
N GLY A 470 -94.17 84.02 72.48
CA GLY A 470 -94.87 83.04 71.65
C GLY A 470 -93.98 82.35 70.61
N SER A 471 -93.87 81.02 70.66
CA SER A 471 -93.18 80.20 69.66
C SER A 471 -94.08 79.95 68.44
N HIS A 472 -93.76 80.56 67.28
CA HIS A 472 -94.35 80.18 65.98
C HIS A 472 -93.36 79.33 65.19
N THR A 473 -93.85 78.24 64.58
CA THR A 473 -93.04 77.28 63.81
C THR A 473 -92.58 77.87 62.47
N LEU A 474 -91.27 77.83 62.20
CA LEU A 474 -90.62 78.26 60.94
C LEU A 474 -90.67 77.14 59.86
N PRO A 475 -90.53 77.46 58.56
CA PRO A 475 -90.44 76.46 57.49
C PRO A 475 -89.19 75.55 57.63
N PRO A 476 -89.29 74.26 57.24
CA PRO A 476 -88.21 73.27 57.38
C PRO A 476 -86.96 73.55 56.51
N GLU A 477 -85.88 72.81 56.76
CA GLU A 477 -84.63 72.87 56.00
C GLU A 477 -84.71 72.29 54.59
N PRO A 478 -84.02 72.87 53.58
CA PRO A 478 -83.98 72.29 52.24
C PRO A 478 -83.21 70.97 52.26
N ASP A 479 -83.76 69.94 51.63
CA ASP A 479 -83.12 68.62 51.50
C ASP A 479 -81.90 68.69 50.56
N LEU A 480 -80.73 68.27 51.08
CA LEU A 480 -79.44 68.27 50.40
C LEU A 480 -78.92 66.85 50.11
N SER A 481 -79.64 65.81 50.54
CA SER A 481 -79.18 64.41 50.52
C SER A 481 -78.79 63.92 49.13
N SER A 482 -79.50 64.35 48.07
CA SER A 482 -79.20 63.98 46.67
C SER A 482 -77.87 64.54 46.16
N TYR A 483 -77.51 65.77 46.57
CA TYR A 483 -76.24 66.39 46.17
C TYR A 483 -75.06 65.81 46.93
N ASP A 484 -75.26 65.53 48.22
CA ASP A 484 -74.24 64.89 49.04
C ASP A 484 -73.98 63.46 48.53
N ARG A 485 -75.02 62.69 48.17
CA ARG A 485 -74.87 61.36 47.55
C ARG A 485 -74.12 61.39 46.21
N LYS A 486 -74.46 62.30 45.30
CA LYS A 486 -73.76 62.45 44.00
C LYS A 486 -72.32 62.95 44.13
N ARG A 487 -72.05 63.82 45.11
CA ARG A 487 -70.69 64.21 45.47
C ARG A 487 -69.92 62.98 45.91
N ASP A 488 -70.47 62.19 46.83
CA ASP A 488 -69.80 61.03 47.40
C ASP A 488 -69.57 59.94 46.35
N GLU A 489 -70.48 59.76 45.39
CA GLU A 489 -70.29 58.87 44.22
C GLU A 489 -69.12 59.32 43.32
N ILE A 490 -69.04 60.61 42.97
CA ILE A 490 -67.95 61.13 42.12
C ILE A 490 -66.63 61.16 42.90
N GLN A 491 -66.68 61.49 44.19
CA GLN A 491 -65.53 61.44 45.09
C GLN A 491 -65.04 60.00 45.21
N ALA A 492 -65.93 59.02 45.33
CA ALA A 492 -65.60 57.60 45.33
C ALA A 492 -65.04 57.13 43.99
N GLN A 493 -65.49 57.65 42.84
CA GLN A 493 -64.90 57.33 41.54
C GLN A 493 -63.48 57.89 41.38
N ILE A 494 -63.22 59.11 41.88
CA ILE A 494 -61.88 59.70 41.91
C ILE A 494 -60.98 58.90 42.86
N SER A 495 -61.47 58.55 44.05
CA SER A 495 -60.74 57.74 45.03
C SER A 495 -60.52 56.29 44.59
N ALA A 496 -61.46 55.66 43.88
CA ALA A 496 -61.32 54.31 43.34
C ALA A 496 -60.27 54.24 42.22
N THR A 497 -60.11 55.32 41.46
CA THR A 497 -59.04 55.42 40.44
C THR A 497 -57.66 55.47 41.11
N THR A 498 -57.54 56.11 42.28
CA THR A 498 -56.29 56.17 43.06
C THR A 498 -55.99 54.86 43.79
N VAL A 499 -57.00 54.23 44.41
CA VAL A 499 -56.84 52.97 45.15
C VAL A 499 -56.54 51.78 44.23
N GLY A 500 -57.16 51.71 43.04
CA GLY A 500 -56.85 50.67 42.04
C GLY A 500 -55.43 50.77 41.46
N GLN A 501 -54.89 51.99 41.34
CA GLN A 501 -53.50 52.23 40.91
C GLN A 501 -52.48 51.90 42.01
N GLU A 502 -52.80 52.14 43.29
CA GLU A 502 -51.94 51.74 44.41
C GLU A 502 -51.90 50.23 44.60
N ALA A 503 -53.04 49.53 44.44
CA ALA A 503 -53.11 48.08 44.48
C ALA A 503 -52.32 47.45 43.33
N LEU A 504 -52.45 47.97 42.09
CA LEU A 504 -51.68 47.49 40.94
C LEU A 504 -50.18 47.80 41.08
N ALA A 505 -49.81 48.98 41.58
CA ALA A 505 -48.40 49.33 41.85
C ALA A 505 -47.78 48.42 42.92
N SER A 506 -48.56 48.07 43.95
CA SER A 506 -48.14 47.14 45.01
C SER A 506 -47.98 45.72 44.46
N ALA A 507 -48.91 45.24 43.61
CA ALA A 507 -48.79 43.96 42.93
C ALA A 507 -47.57 43.91 42.00
N GLN A 508 -47.29 45.00 41.26
CA GLN A 508 -46.09 45.09 40.43
C GLN A 508 -44.79 45.12 41.26
N ALA A 509 -44.81 45.70 42.46
CA ALA A 509 -43.67 45.69 43.36
C ALA A 509 -43.39 44.27 43.91
N LEU A 510 -44.42 43.53 44.30
CA LEU A 510 -44.31 42.13 44.72
C LEU A 510 -43.80 41.23 43.59
N TYR A 511 -44.31 41.42 42.37
CA TYR A 511 -43.82 40.70 41.19
C TYR A 511 -42.33 40.96 40.93
N ARG A 512 -41.87 42.20 41.05
CA ARG A 512 -40.44 42.54 40.91
C ARG A 512 -39.58 41.99 42.04
N ALA A 513 -40.13 41.86 43.25
CA ALA A 513 -39.47 41.20 44.37
C ALA A 513 -39.40 39.67 44.19
N GLY A 514 -40.14 39.11 43.23
CA GLY A 514 -40.16 37.69 42.91
C GLY A 514 -41.18 36.89 43.72
N ASP A 515 -42.06 37.56 44.46
CA ASP A 515 -43.12 36.94 45.26
C ASP A 515 -44.39 36.79 44.42
N LEU A 516 -44.40 35.73 43.63
CA LEU A 516 -45.42 35.48 42.61
C LEU A 516 -46.78 35.09 43.22
N GLU A 517 -46.78 34.36 44.34
CA GLU A 517 -48.00 33.91 45.02
C GLU A 517 -48.69 35.08 45.73
N ALA A 518 -47.95 35.90 46.48
CA ALA A 518 -48.51 37.11 47.09
C ALA A 518 -49.02 38.12 46.06
N THR A 519 -48.38 38.18 44.88
CA THR A 519 -48.86 39.00 43.76
C THR A 519 -50.23 38.51 43.26
N LEU A 520 -50.40 37.20 43.07
CA LEU A 520 -51.68 36.62 42.62
C LEU A 520 -52.77 36.75 43.68
N GLU A 521 -52.45 36.57 44.96
CA GLU A 521 -53.40 36.76 46.07
C GLU A 521 -53.88 38.20 46.16
N LEU A 522 -52.97 39.19 46.03
CA LEU A 522 -53.33 40.61 46.05
C LEU A 522 -54.22 40.99 44.86
N LEU A 523 -53.96 40.41 43.68
CA LEU A 523 -54.79 40.60 42.48
C LEU A 523 -56.15 39.89 42.58
N ALA A 524 -56.28 38.85 43.41
CA ALA A 524 -57.50 38.08 43.59
C ALA A 524 -58.39 38.59 44.75
N ALA A 525 -57.80 39.17 45.80
CA ALA A 525 -58.51 39.60 47.00
C ALA A 525 -59.40 40.84 46.83
N ASP A 526 -59.20 41.61 45.77
CA ASP A 526 -59.95 42.82 45.51
C ASP A 526 -60.83 42.64 44.25
N ASP A 527 -62.11 42.32 44.49
CA ASP A 527 -63.16 42.17 43.47
C ASP A 527 -63.32 43.40 42.56
N ARG A 528 -62.67 44.53 42.88
CA ARG A 528 -62.67 45.77 42.09
C ARG A 528 -61.43 45.93 41.20
N THR A 529 -60.33 45.22 41.46
CA THR A 529 -59.13 45.23 40.60
C THR A 529 -59.17 44.12 39.54
N SER A 530 -59.80 42.98 39.84
CA SER A 530 -59.92 41.84 38.91
C SER A 530 -60.88 42.08 37.74
N ALA A 531 -61.83 43.01 37.87
CA ALA A 531 -62.91 43.10 36.89
C ALA A 531 -62.59 43.86 35.59
N LEU A 532 -61.63 44.81 35.51
CA LEU A 532 -61.52 45.68 34.31
C LEU A 532 -60.13 46.25 33.92
N SER A 533 -58.98 45.81 34.46
CA SER A 533 -57.65 46.31 34.04
C SER A 533 -56.85 45.29 33.21
N SER A 534 -56.52 45.63 31.95
CA SER A 534 -55.63 44.82 31.08
C SER A 534 -54.29 44.53 31.74
N GLU A 535 -53.74 45.49 32.48
CA GLU A 535 -52.43 45.39 33.10
C GLU A 535 -52.42 44.42 34.29
N ALA A 536 -53.54 44.30 35.02
CA ALA A 536 -53.69 43.31 36.09
C ALA A 536 -53.76 41.88 35.52
N LEU A 537 -54.44 41.70 34.38
CA LEU A 537 -54.53 40.41 33.69
C LEU A 537 -53.20 39.99 33.05
N ASP A 538 -52.46 40.94 32.46
CA ASP A 538 -51.13 40.70 31.91
C ASP A 538 -50.12 40.36 33.01
N LEU A 539 -50.15 41.08 34.15
CA LEU A 539 -49.30 40.79 35.30
C LEU A 539 -49.61 39.41 35.90
N ALA A 540 -50.89 39.04 36.02
CA ALA A 540 -51.30 37.70 36.46
C ALA A 540 -50.80 36.62 35.48
N ARG A 541 -50.93 36.86 34.17
CA ARG A 541 -50.44 35.95 33.12
C ARG A 541 -48.92 35.77 33.20
N ASP A 542 -48.17 36.84 33.38
CA ASP A 542 -46.71 36.82 33.53
C ASP A 542 -46.29 36.02 34.77
N CYS A 543 -47.01 36.16 35.89
CA CYS A 543 -46.81 35.32 37.07
C CYS A 543 -46.97 33.84 36.74
N TYR A 544 -48.05 33.45 36.04
CA TYR A 544 -48.27 32.06 35.63
C TYR A 544 -47.18 31.53 34.67
N ILE A 545 -46.73 32.35 33.70
CA ILE A 545 -45.63 31.97 32.79
C ILE A 545 -44.34 31.75 33.58
N LYS A 546 -44.00 32.68 34.49
CA LYS A 546 -42.78 32.59 35.29
C LYS A 546 -42.79 31.38 36.23
N MET A 547 -43.91 31.09 36.87
CA MET A 547 -44.08 29.86 37.65
C MET A 547 -43.92 28.61 36.77
N GLY A 548 -44.43 28.62 35.54
CA GLY A 548 -44.25 27.54 34.58
C GLY A 548 -42.79 27.33 34.14
N GLU A 549 -42.04 28.40 33.88
CA GLU A 549 -40.61 28.35 33.58
C GLU A 549 -39.80 27.82 34.77
N LEU A 550 -40.06 28.33 35.97
CA LEU A 550 -39.41 27.87 37.20
C LEU A 550 -39.69 26.38 37.45
N THR A 551 -40.92 25.93 37.20
CA THR A 551 -41.29 24.51 37.30
C THR A 551 -40.55 23.64 36.29
N LYS A 552 -40.42 24.08 35.02
CA LYS A 552 -39.65 23.37 33.98
C LYS A 552 -38.16 23.34 34.29
N ALA A 553 -37.59 24.46 34.75
CA ALA A 553 -36.20 24.55 35.17
C ALA A 553 -35.92 23.62 36.35
N LEU A 554 -36.80 23.61 37.36
CA LEU A 554 -36.71 22.69 38.49
C LEU A 554 -36.81 21.22 38.04
N ALA A 555 -37.69 20.89 37.11
CA ALA A 555 -37.81 19.54 36.55
C ALA A 555 -36.53 19.12 35.79
N CYS A 556 -35.92 20.04 35.03
CA CYS A 556 -34.66 19.81 34.33
C CYS A 556 -33.50 19.59 35.31
N VAL A 557 -33.35 20.46 36.31
CA VAL A 557 -32.32 20.33 37.36
C VAL A 557 -32.51 19.04 38.16
N ARG A 558 -33.75 18.66 38.52
CA ARG A 558 -34.06 17.37 39.17
C ARG A 558 -33.73 16.18 38.28
N ARG A 559 -33.96 16.26 36.96
CA ARG A 559 -33.59 15.20 36.00
C ARG A 559 -32.07 15.08 35.87
N LEU A 560 -31.33 16.19 35.85
CA LEU A 560 -29.87 16.20 35.86
C LEU A 560 -29.29 15.66 37.18
N LEU A 561 -29.88 16.00 38.33
CA LEU A 561 -29.51 15.47 39.64
C LEU A 561 -29.71 13.94 39.75
N ARG A 562 -30.67 13.37 39.02
CA ARG A 562 -30.84 11.90 38.91
C ARG A 562 -29.74 11.23 38.10
N ILE A 563 -29.12 11.96 37.17
CA ILE A 563 -28.03 11.46 36.32
C ILE A 563 -26.67 11.64 37.01
N ARG A 564 -26.48 12.73 37.78
CA ARG A 564 -25.22 13.03 38.47
C ARG A 564 -25.44 13.86 39.74
N ALA A 565 -24.98 13.34 40.88
CA ALA A 565 -25.01 14.08 42.15
C ALA A 565 -24.04 15.28 42.09
N ASN A 566 -24.56 16.50 42.29
CA ASN A 566 -23.77 17.73 42.28
C ASN A 566 -24.35 18.73 43.29
N SER A 567 -23.53 19.13 44.27
CA SER A 567 -23.94 20.03 45.36
C SER A 567 -24.41 21.40 44.86
N SER A 568 -23.84 21.91 43.76
CA SER A 568 -24.28 23.16 43.13
C SER A 568 -25.68 23.03 42.52
N LEU A 569 -25.97 21.93 41.83
CA LEU A 569 -27.30 21.65 41.29
C LEU A 569 -28.33 21.41 42.41
N SER A 570 -27.93 20.80 43.53
CA SER A 570 -28.81 20.64 44.71
C SER A 570 -29.12 21.97 45.40
N SER A 571 -28.16 22.90 45.44
CA SER A 571 -28.40 24.27 45.92
C SER A 571 -29.31 25.04 44.96
N GLN A 572 -29.10 24.91 43.64
CA GLN A 572 -29.98 25.51 42.63
C GLN A 572 -31.41 24.97 42.71
N ALA A 573 -31.61 23.67 42.93
CA ALA A 573 -32.93 23.08 43.12
C ALA A 573 -33.65 23.65 44.35
N ARG A 574 -32.94 23.78 45.49
CA ARG A 574 -33.50 24.42 46.71
C ARG A 574 -33.87 25.89 46.49
N VAL A 575 -33.05 26.63 45.74
CA VAL A 575 -33.34 28.03 45.40
C VAL A 575 -34.57 28.12 44.48
N LEU A 576 -34.72 27.23 43.51
CA LEU A 576 -35.88 27.19 42.62
C LEU A 576 -37.16 26.76 43.37
N GLU A 577 -37.07 25.81 44.31
CA GLU A 577 -38.19 25.42 45.18
C GLU A 577 -38.61 26.55 46.12
N GLY A 578 -37.67 27.28 46.70
CA GLY A 578 -37.94 28.44 47.56
C GLY A 578 -38.42 29.69 46.81
N ARG A 579 -38.41 29.67 45.46
CA ARG A 579 -39.01 30.72 44.61
C ARG A 579 -40.38 30.32 44.04
N LEU A 580 -40.77 29.06 44.23
CA LEU A 580 -42.07 28.52 43.80
C LEU A 580 -43.08 28.40 44.95
N ARG A 581 -42.58 28.37 46.19
CA ARG A 581 -43.31 28.63 47.43
C ARG A 581 -43.12 30.09 47.78
#